data_AF-A0A8S1Q1K6-F1
#
_entry.id   AF-A0A8S1Q1K6-F1
#
_cell.length_a   1.000
_cell.length_b   1.000
_cell.length_c   1.000
_cell.angle_alpha   90.00
_cell.angle_beta   90.00
_cell.angle_gamma   90.00
#
_symmetry.space_group_name_H-M   'P 1'
#
loop_
_entity.id
_entity.type
_entity.pdbx_description
1 polymer ?
#
loop_
_entity_poly.entity_id
_entity_poly.type
_entity_poly.pdbx_seq_one_letter_code
_entity_poly.pdbx_strand_id
1 'polypeptide(L)'
;MRKRLGAFHADSIEQFMQLSQQTQELTSNYKLKGNLLELKQIQDTDKDTNTSTQGEEIDLKEYQNINILIVDNTNQIEDIFKYCDTPIEPKFNYHLEYCSKVETSNQKQNHFHFWIINQESPLYSDLINVYFTIADAYIYLYSKSMELEFQQFTEKVRLLHNNKISIIYKIVNSKRISSMNNFQDKESIKEVTLQSLDEVLKRIKDQYF
;
A
#
# COMPACT_ATOMS: atom_id res chain seq x y z
N MET A 1 -22.50 -23.01 -8.73
CA MET A 1 -22.05 -21.83 -9.50
C MET A 1 -21.49 -20.79 -8.52
N ARG A 2 -20.18 -20.55 -8.52
CA ARG A 2 -19.56 -19.51 -7.66
C ARG A 2 -19.76 -18.14 -8.31
N LYS A 3 -20.41 -17.22 -7.60
CA LYS A 3 -20.51 -15.80 -7.98
C LYS A 3 -19.16 -15.14 -7.73
N ARG A 4 -18.48 -14.71 -8.79
CA ARG A 4 -17.33 -13.79 -8.72
C ARG A 4 -17.89 -12.40 -8.47
N LEU A 5 -17.65 -11.83 -7.29
CA LEU A 5 -17.83 -10.40 -7.04
C LEU A 5 -16.70 -9.64 -7.74
N GLY A 6 -17.08 -8.59 -8.46
CA GLY A 6 -16.36 -8.05 -9.60
C GLY A 6 -15.05 -7.36 -9.25
N ALA A 7 -13.97 -7.86 -9.84
CA ALA A 7 -12.85 -7.00 -10.21
C ALA A 7 -13.35 -6.05 -11.29
N PHE A 8 -13.20 -4.74 -11.07
CA PHE A 8 -13.45 -3.73 -12.10
C PHE A 8 -12.35 -3.88 -13.16
N HIS A 9 -12.66 -4.63 -14.23
CA HIS A 9 -11.85 -4.65 -15.44
C HIS A 9 -12.23 -3.43 -16.28
N ALA A 10 -11.31 -2.47 -16.40
CA ALA A 10 -11.35 -1.45 -17.43
C ALA A 10 -10.55 -1.98 -18.63
N ASP A 11 -11.20 -2.15 -19.77
CA ASP A 11 -10.60 -2.77 -20.96
C ASP A 11 -9.70 -1.79 -21.74
N SER A 12 -9.54 -0.55 -21.28
CA SER A 12 -8.55 0.41 -21.82
C SER A 12 -8.03 1.40 -20.77
N ILE A 13 -6.81 1.88 -20.99
CA ILE A 13 -6.12 2.86 -20.13
C ILE A 13 -6.93 4.16 -19.98
N GLU A 14 -7.62 4.60 -21.03
CA GLU A 14 -8.46 5.80 -21.00
C GLU A 14 -9.67 5.65 -20.08
N GLN A 15 -10.32 4.47 -20.05
CA GLN A 15 -11.44 4.22 -19.15
C GLN A 15 -10.99 4.20 -17.68
N PHE A 16 -9.81 3.65 -17.39
CA PHE A 16 -9.28 3.66 -16.03
C PHE A 16 -8.93 5.09 -15.55
N MET A 17 -8.35 5.91 -16.43
CA MET A 17 -8.05 7.32 -16.11
C MET A 17 -9.32 8.12 -15.84
N GLN A 18 -10.38 7.94 -16.64
CA GLN A 18 -11.68 8.58 -16.40
C GLN A 18 -12.32 8.15 -15.08
N LEU A 19 -12.25 6.86 -14.75
CA LEU A 19 -12.75 6.34 -13.47
C LEU A 19 -11.95 6.86 -12.28
N SER A 20 -10.63 7.00 -12.41
CA SER A 20 -9.78 7.58 -11.37
C SER A 20 -10.04 9.08 -11.17
N GLN A 21 -10.26 9.83 -12.24
CA GLN A 21 -10.64 11.25 -12.18
C GLN A 21 -12.01 11.42 -11.51
N GLN A 22 -13.01 10.60 -11.88
CA GLN A 22 -14.31 10.58 -11.20
C GLN A 22 -14.19 10.22 -9.71
N THR A 23 -13.30 9.28 -9.36
CA THR A 23 -13.11 8.86 -7.97
C THR A 23 -12.46 9.98 -7.14
N GLN A 24 -11.51 10.72 -7.71
CA GLN A 24 -10.92 11.93 -7.10
C GLN A 24 -11.93 13.07 -6.94
N GLU A 25 -12.82 13.28 -7.92
CA GLU A 25 -13.93 14.25 -7.82
C GLU A 25 -14.97 13.85 -6.78
N LEU A 26 -15.23 12.57 -6.60
CA LEU A 26 -16.11 12.08 -5.54
C LEU A 26 -15.44 12.28 -4.17
N THR A 27 -14.15 11.97 -4.01
CA THR A 27 -13.45 12.17 -2.73
C THR A 27 -13.29 13.64 -2.35
N SER A 28 -13.22 14.56 -3.31
CA SER A 28 -13.23 16.00 -3.04
C SER A 28 -14.62 16.53 -2.67
N ASN A 29 -15.69 15.98 -3.25
CA ASN A 29 -17.07 16.33 -2.90
C ASN A 29 -17.54 15.78 -1.54
N TYR A 30 -17.08 14.58 -1.14
CA TYR A 30 -17.46 13.98 0.16
C TYR A 30 -16.67 14.51 1.36
N LYS A 31 -15.66 15.39 1.17
CA LYS A 31 -14.95 16.05 2.29
C LYS A 31 -15.70 17.22 2.92
N LEU A 32 -16.92 17.56 2.46
CA LEU A 32 -17.67 18.72 2.95
C LEU A 32 -19.03 18.45 3.60
N LYS A 33 -19.44 17.21 3.84
CA LYS A 33 -20.62 16.94 4.68
C LYS A 33 -20.38 15.77 5.63
N GLY A 34 -20.44 16.10 6.92
CA GLY A 34 -20.54 15.13 8.00
C GLY A 34 -21.79 14.26 7.90
N ASN A 35 -21.83 13.26 8.79
CA ASN A 35 -22.89 12.27 9.02
C ASN A 35 -22.93 11.10 8.03
N LEU A 36 -22.03 10.13 8.23
CA LEU A 36 -22.11 8.80 7.64
C LEU A 36 -22.90 7.86 8.58
N LEU A 37 -24.16 8.18 8.85
CA LEU A 37 -25.07 7.36 9.69
C LEU A 37 -26.37 6.92 8.98
N GLU A 38 -26.58 7.23 7.71
CA GLU A 38 -27.89 7.01 7.05
C GLU A 38 -27.85 6.24 5.71
N LEU A 39 -26.91 5.31 5.52
CA LEU A 39 -26.92 4.42 4.33
C LEU A 39 -27.28 2.96 4.65
N LYS A 40 -27.81 2.68 5.85
CA LYS A 40 -28.30 1.34 6.25
C LYS A 40 -29.83 1.18 6.21
N GLN A 41 -30.57 2.19 5.77
CA GLN A 41 -32.01 2.10 5.60
C GLN A 41 -32.35 2.55 4.18
N ILE A 42 -32.59 1.58 3.30
CA ILE A 42 -33.55 1.56 2.18
C ILE A 42 -33.16 0.34 1.32
N GLN A 43 -33.66 -0.81 1.73
CA GLN A 43 -34.25 -1.85 0.87
C GLN A 43 -34.60 -3.04 1.75
N ASP A 44 -35.72 -2.90 2.47
CA ASP A 44 -36.54 -4.04 2.87
C ASP A 44 -37.99 -3.54 2.84
N THR A 45 -38.60 -3.63 1.67
CA THR A 45 -40.05 -3.59 1.53
C THR A 45 -40.54 -5.02 1.45
N ASP A 46 -41.25 -5.40 2.52
CA ASP A 46 -42.31 -6.38 2.63
C ASP A 46 -42.04 -7.81 2.15
N LYS A 47 -41.72 -8.68 3.13
CA LYS A 47 -42.47 -9.93 3.31
C LYS A 47 -42.36 -10.44 4.74
N ASP A 48 -43.50 -10.44 5.43
CA ASP A 48 -43.72 -11.10 6.70
C ASP A 48 -43.19 -12.55 6.69
N THR A 49 -42.25 -12.85 7.58
CA THR A 49 -42.17 -14.17 8.22
C THR A 49 -41.55 -14.01 9.61
N ASN A 50 -42.35 -14.28 10.64
CA ASN A 50 -41.88 -14.52 11.98
C ASN A 50 -40.92 -15.71 12.00
N THR A 51 -39.63 -15.47 12.26
CA THR A 51 -38.73 -16.46 12.86
C THR A 51 -37.79 -15.76 13.82
N SER A 52 -37.99 -16.06 15.11
CA SER A 52 -36.97 -16.00 16.15
C SER A 52 -35.76 -16.84 15.70
N THR A 53 -34.62 -16.19 15.47
CA THR A 53 -33.32 -16.85 15.42
C THR A 53 -32.28 -15.97 16.09
N GLN A 54 -31.64 -16.59 17.08
CA GLN A 54 -30.55 -16.12 17.91
C GLN A 54 -29.56 -15.22 17.18
N GLY A 55 -29.22 -14.08 17.81
CA GLY A 55 -28.13 -13.25 17.37
C GLY A 55 -26.82 -14.03 17.46
N GLU A 56 -26.36 -14.56 16.33
CA GLU A 56 -24.95 -14.84 16.15
C GLU A 56 -24.24 -13.49 16.23
N GLU A 57 -23.47 -13.27 17.30
CA GLU A 57 -22.42 -12.25 17.30
C GLU A 57 -21.45 -12.63 16.17
N ILE A 58 -21.71 -12.08 14.98
CA ILE A 58 -20.73 -12.09 13.91
C ILE A 58 -19.59 -11.22 14.43
N ASP A 59 -18.49 -11.86 14.87
CA ASP A 59 -17.23 -11.19 15.13
C ASP A 59 -16.80 -10.45 13.86
N LEU A 60 -17.21 -9.19 13.75
CA LEU A 60 -16.85 -8.30 12.67
C LEU A 60 -15.37 -7.96 12.81
N LYS A 61 -14.52 -8.76 12.17
CA LYS A 61 -13.10 -8.45 12.06
C LYS A 61 -12.93 -7.11 11.35
N GLU A 62 -12.15 -6.21 11.93
CA GLU A 62 -11.79 -4.94 11.30
C GLU A 62 -10.96 -5.24 10.04
N TYR A 63 -11.38 -4.70 8.90
CA TYR A 63 -10.71 -4.90 7.62
C TYR A 63 -9.98 -3.62 7.20
N GLN A 64 -8.69 -3.73 6.90
CA GLN A 64 -7.88 -2.60 6.44
C GLN A 64 -7.07 -2.97 5.19
N ASN A 65 -7.08 -2.07 4.20
CA ASN A 65 -6.15 -2.13 3.07
C ASN A 65 -4.94 -1.26 3.37
N ILE A 66 -3.74 -1.77 3.09
CA ILE A 66 -2.46 -1.08 3.35
C ILE A 66 -1.65 -1.09 2.07
N ASN A 67 -1.42 0.08 1.50
CA ASN A 67 -0.65 0.25 0.27
C ASN A 67 0.82 0.47 0.60
N ILE A 68 1.69 -0.36 0.05
CA ILE A 68 3.14 -0.29 0.25
C ILE A 68 3.78 -0.06 -1.11
N LEU A 69 4.51 1.05 -1.22
CA LEU A 69 5.34 1.33 -2.39
C LEU A 69 6.77 0.90 -2.10
N ILE A 70 7.32 0.05 -2.98
CA ILE A 70 8.68 -0.45 -2.91
C ILE A 70 9.45 0.04 -4.13
N VAL A 71 10.58 0.71 -3.88
CA VAL A 71 11.58 1.02 -4.91
C VAL A 71 12.69 0.01 -4.80
N ASP A 72 12.78 -0.87 -5.79
CA ASP A 72 13.80 -1.90 -5.86
C ASP A 72 14.94 -1.45 -6.78
N ASN A 73 16.10 -1.20 -6.17
CA ASN A 73 17.35 -0.89 -6.87
C ASN A 73 18.38 -2.02 -6.75
N THR A 74 18.00 -3.16 -6.17
CA THR A 74 18.90 -4.28 -5.87
C THR A 74 18.48 -5.57 -6.57
N ASN A 75 17.39 -5.54 -7.34
CA ASN A 75 16.77 -6.69 -7.99
C ASN A 75 16.39 -7.80 -6.98
N GLN A 76 15.80 -7.40 -5.85
CA GLN A 76 15.33 -8.29 -4.79
C GLN A 76 13.81 -8.48 -4.80
N ILE A 77 13.15 -8.20 -5.92
CA ILE A 77 11.72 -8.40 -6.13
C ILE A 77 11.23 -9.80 -5.71
N GLU A 78 12.04 -10.83 -5.96
CA GLU A 78 11.73 -12.22 -5.61
C GLU A 78 11.47 -12.41 -4.11
N ASP A 79 12.19 -11.68 -3.25
CA ASP A 79 12.01 -11.77 -1.80
C ASP A 79 10.64 -11.21 -1.37
N ILE A 80 10.13 -10.20 -2.08
CA ILE A 80 8.81 -9.61 -1.83
C ILE A 80 7.70 -10.57 -2.27
N PHE A 81 7.85 -11.19 -3.44
CA PHE A 81 6.91 -12.17 -3.96
C PHE A 81 6.88 -13.44 -3.09
N LYS A 82 8.06 -13.88 -2.63
CA LYS A 82 8.20 -14.96 -1.66
C LYS A 82 7.48 -14.63 -0.36
N TYR A 83 7.63 -13.41 0.16
CA TYR A 83 6.85 -12.97 1.32
C TYR A 83 5.34 -13.04 1.05
N CYS A 84 4.88 -12.69 -0.15
CA CYS A 84 3.46 -12.75 -0.52
C CYS A 84 2.97 -14.17 -0.88
N ASP A 85 3.77 -15.22 -0.66
CA ASP A 85 3.45 -16.59 -1.06
C ASP A 85 3.03 -16.71 -2.54
N THR A 86 3.56 -15.80 -3.38
CA THR A 86 3.20 -15.67 -4.79
C THR A 86 4.37 -16.15 -5.65
N PRO A 87 4.19 -17.19 -6.48
CA PRO A 87 5.26 -17.68 -7.33
C PRO A 87 5.58 -16.65 -8.42
N ILE A 88 6.88 -16.40 -8.61
CA ILE A 88 7.39 -15.56 -9.69
C ILE A 88 8.65 -16.21 -10.27
N GLU A 89 8.84 -16.08 -11.58
CA GLU A 89 10.11 -16.43 -12.21
C GLU A 89 11.12 -15.30 -12.01
N PRO A 90 12.41 -15.62 -11.80
CA PRO A 90 13.45 -14.60 -11.74
C PRO A 90 13.37 -13.63 -12.90
N LYS A 91 13.14 -12.36 -12.59
CA LYS A 91 12.90 -11.33 -13.59
C LYS A 91 13.87 -10.19 -13.39
N PHE A 92 14.69 -9.98 -14.41
CA PHE A 92 15.52 -8.80 -14.56
C PHE A 92 14.77 -7.81 -15.47
N ASN A 93 14.85 -6.51 -15.20
CA ASN A 93 14.26 -5.45 -16.05
C ASN A 93 12.73 -5.40 -16.10
N TYR A 94 12.04 -5.61 -14.98
CA TYR A 94 10.63 -5.21 -14.87
C TYR A 94 10.51 -3.69 -14.69
N HIS A 95 9.30 -3.16 -14.90
CA HIS A 95 9.03 -1.72 -14.78
C HIS A 95 8.23 -1.42 -13.51
N LEU A 96 7.09 -2.09 -13.38
CA LEU A 96 6.16 -2.02 -12.26
C LEU A 96 5.57 -3.42 -12.09
N GLU A 97 5.59 -3.91 -10.86
CA GLU A 97 5.05 -5.22 -10.49
C GLU A 97 4.13 -5.08 -9.27
N TYR A 98 3.26 -6.07 -9.10
CA TYR A 98 2.28 -6.07 -8.02
C TYR A 98 2.13 -7.46 -7.41
N CYS A 99 2.10 -7.51 -6.08
CA CYS A 99 1.68 -8.67 -5.32
C CYS A 99 0.93 -8.22 -4.07
N SER A 100 0.14 -9.11 -3.47
CA SER A 100 -0.56 -8.80 -2.22
C SER A 100 -0.54 -9.96 -1.24
N LYS A 101 -0.64 -9.63 0.04
CA LYS A 101 -0.73 -10.61 1.13
C LYS A 101 -1.86 -10.24 2.06
N VAL A 102 -2.69 -11.22 2.39
CA VAL A 102 -3.69 -11.09 3.43
C VAL A 102 -3.14 -11.68 4.71
N GLU A 103 -3.06 -10.87 5.75
CA GLU A 103 -2.73 -11.32 7.10
C GLU A 103 -3.94 -11.18 8.00
N THR A 104 -4.14 -12.13 8.90
CA THR A 104 -5.32 -12.18 9.76
C THR A 104 -4.91 -12.46 11.20
N SER A 105 -5.45 -11.69 12.13
CA SER A 105 -5.43 -11.95 13.56
C SER A 105 -6.84 -12.31 14.05
N ASN A 106 -7.00 -12.45 15.36
CA ASN A 106 -8.30 -12.73 15.96
C ASN A 106 -9.29 -11.60 15.71
N GLN A 107 -8.83 -10.35 15.68
CA GLN A 107 -9.68 -9.15 15.63
C GLN A 107 -9.56 -8.35 14.33
N LYS A 108 -8.47 -8.51 13.57
CA LYS A 108 -8.17 -7.71 12.38
C LYS A 108 -7.79 -8.56 11.18
N GLN A 109 -8.14 -8.08 10.00
CA GLN A 109 -7.67 -8.61 8.73
C GLN A 109 -7.06 -7.47 7.92
N ASN A 110 -5.76 -7.57 7.66
CA ASN A 110 -5.00 -6.58 6.93
C ASN A 110 -4.66 -7.13 5.53
N HIS A 111 -5.03 -6.39 4.50
CA HIS A 111 -4.65 -6.69 3.13
C HIS A 111 -3.52 -5.74 2.70
N PHE A 112 -2.32 -6.29 2.62
CA PHE A 112 -1.13 -5.58 2.17
C PHE A 112 -1.04 -5.64 0.65
N HIS A 113 -0.98 -4.48 0.01
CA HIS A 113 -0.81 -4.31 -1.43
C HIS A 113 0.59 -3.78 -1.71
N PHE A 114 1.42 -4.56 -2.39
CA PHE A 114 2.81 -4.20 -2.70
C PHE A 114 2.90 -3.76 -4.15
N TRP A 115 3.24 -2.49 -4.37
CA TRP A 115 3.56 -1.92 -5.66
C TRP A 115 5.07 -1.78 -5.76
N ILE A 116 5.70 -2.50 -6.69
CA ILE A 116 7.15 -2.65 -6.75
C ILE A 116 7.63 -2.02 -8.04
N ILE A 117 8.42 -0.96 -7.93
CA ILE A 117 8.96 -0.23 -9.08
C ILE A 117 10.45 -0.49 -9.20
N ASN A 118 10.91 -0.70 -10.42
CA ASN A 118 12.32 -0.61 -10.74
C ASN A 118 12.65 0.86 -11.04
N GLN A 119 13.54 1.47 -10.28
CA GLN A 119 13.87 2.88 -10.46
C GLN A 119 14.53 3.18 -11.81
N GLU A 120 15.23 2.22 -12.40
CA GLU A 120 15.91 2.38 -13.68
C GLU A 120 14.92 2.38 -14.86
N SER A 121 13.66 2.02 -14.62
CA SER A 121 12.62 2.00 -15.64
C SER A 121 12.15 3.42 -16.00
N PRO A 122 12.29 3.86 -17.27
CA PRO A 122 11.73 5.14 -17.72
C PRO A 122 10.23 5.07 -18.01
N LEU A 123 9.61 3.88 -17.95
CA LEU A 123 8.21 3.67 -18.29
C LEU A 123 7.30 3.86 -17.07
N TYR A 124 6.07 4.30 -17.33
CA TYR A 124 4.99 4.44 -16.35
C TYR A 124 5.20 5.52 -15.26
N SER A 125 6.00 6.56 -15.53
CA SER A 125 6.27 7.65 -14.57
C SER A 125 5.01 8.26 -13.95
N ASP A 126 3.97 8.48 -14.75
CA ASP A 126 2.71 9.08 -14.29
C ASP A 126 1.93 8.12 -13.38
N LEU A 127 1.88 6.85 -13.75
CA LEU A 127 1.25 5.80 -12.93
C LEU A 127 2.01 5.61 -11.61
N ILE A 128 3.34 5.67 -11.65
CA ILE A 128 4.20 5.61 -10.46
C ILE A 128 3.84 6.76 -9.50
N ASN A 129 3.60 7.98 -9.99
CA ASN A 129 3.21 9.11 -9.15
C ASN A 129 1.91 8.88 -8.37
N VAL A 130 0.97 8.12 -8.94
CA VAL A 130 -0.28 7.73 -8.24
C VAL A 130 0.06 6.88 -7.02
N TYR A 131 0.94 5.89 -7.16
CA TYR A 131 1.34 5.01 -6.04
C TYR A 131 2.07 5.76 -4.93
N PHE A 132 2.87 6.77 -5.26
CA PHE A 132 3.45 7.66 -4.26
C PHE A 132 2.40 8.46 -3.47
N THR A 133 1.22 8.70 -4.04
CA THR A 133 0.17 9.49 -3.39
C THR A 133 -0.69 8.63 -2.47
N ILE A 134 -0.91 7.36 -2.83
CA ILE A 134 -1.82 6.46 -2.09
C ILE A 134 -1.10 5.51 -1.13
N ALA A 135 0.23 5.48 -1.13
CA ALA A 135 1.01 4.59 -0.27
C ALA A 135 0.92 5.01 1.21
N ASP A 136 0.67 4.02 2.07
CA ASP A 136 0.67 4.13 3.52
C ASP A 136 2.09 3.95 4.09
N ALA A 137 2.93 3.16 3.42
CA ALA A 137 4.33 2.96 3.77
C ALA A 137 5.23 2.91 2.53
N TYR A 138 6.48 3.32 2.73
CA TYR A 138 7.50 3.41 1.68
C TYR A 138 8.70 2.54 2.04
N ILE A 139 9.12 1.70 1.11
CA ILE A 139 10.33 0.87 1.25
C ILE A 139 11.28 1.24 0.11
N TYR A 140 12.54 1.51 0.44
CA TYR A 140 13.58 1.80 -0.53
C TYR A 140 14.72 0.80 -0.37
N LEU A 141 14.90 -0.09 -1.35
CA LEU A 141 16.02 -1.02 -1.38
C LEU A 141 17.25 -0.26 -1.84
N TYR A 142 18.15 0.03 -0.90
CA TYR A 142 19.21 1.00 -1.09
C TYR A 142 20.51 0.34 -1.57
N SER A 143 21.07 0.91 -2.64
CA SER A 143 22.46 0.73 -3.04
C SER A 143 23.24 2.03 -2.79
N LYS A 144 24.48 1.93 -2.30
CA LYS A 144 25.33 3.10 -2.03
C LYS A 144 25.57 3.98 -3.27
N SER A 145 25.50 3.41 -4.46
CA SER A 145 25.62 4.15 -5.72
C SER A 145 24.42 5.05 -6.01
N MET A 146 23.30 4.88 -5.31
CA MET A 146 22.01 5.54 -5.55
C MET A 146 21.63 6.56 -4.45
N GLU A 147 22.61 7.21 -3.81
CA GLU A 147 22.33 8.14 -2.71
C GLU A 147 21.60 9.41 -3.19
N LEU A 148 21.90 9.90 -4.39
CA LEU A 148 21.23 11.08 -4.96
C LEU A 148 19.75 10.76 -5.26
N GLU A 149 19.52 9.59 -5.82
CA GLU A 149 18.23 9.00 -6.13
C GLU A 149 17.38 8.80 -4.87
N PHE A 150 17.99 8.33 -3.79
CA PHE A 150 17.34 8.21 -2.49
C PHE A 150 16.92 9.59 -1.94
N GLN A 151 17.78 10.61 -2.06
CA GLN A 151 17.41 11.97 -1.63
C GLN A 151 16.24 12.54 -2.46
N GLN A 152 16.23 12.31 -3.77
CA GLN A 152 15.11 12.70 -4.64
C GLN A 152 13.82 11.96 -4.26
N PHE A 153 13.92 10.67 -3.93
CA PHE A 153 12.81 9.87 -3.43
C PHE A 153 12.23 10.46 -2.14
N THR A 154 13.08 10.71 -1.14
CA THR A 154 12.67 11.34 0.13
C THR A 154 11.99 12.68 -0.10
N GLU A 155 12.56 13.55 -0.93
CA GLU A 155 11.97 14.86 -1.23
C GLU A 155 10.62 14.74 -1.96
N LYS A 156 10.46 13.75 -2.85
CA LYS A 156 9.18 13.49 -3.52
C LYS A 156 8.11 13.05 -2.54
N VAL A 157 8.40 12.11 -1.63
CA VAL A 157 7.46 11.69 -0.58
C VAL A 157 7.10 12.89 0.31
N ARG A 158 8.09 13.71 0.68
CA ARG A 158 7.88 14.93 1.47
C ARG A 158 6.88 15.86 0.81
N LEU A 159 7.12 16.21 -0.46
CA LEU A 159 6.29 17.15 -1.23
C LEU A 159 4.84 16.68 -1.38
N LEU A 160 4.62 15.38 -1.54
CA LEU A 160 3.28 14.80 -1.69
C LEU A 160 2.52 14.74 -0.35
N HIS A 161 3.24 14.58 0.76
CA HIS A 161 2.67 14.40 2.09
C HIS A 161 3.03 15.53 3.05
N ASN A 162 3.04 16.78 2.56
CA ASN A 162 3.46 17.97 3.33
C ASN A 162 2.80 18.14 4.71
N ASN A 163 1.62 17.54 4.93
CA ASN A 163 0.85 17.66 6.17
C ASN A 163 0.76 16.36 6.99
N LYS A 164 1.50 15.31 6.62
CA LYS A 164 1.46 14.01 7.28
C LYS A 164 2.87 13.46 7.44
N ILE A 165 3.16 12.93 8.63
CA ILE A 165 4.42 12.22 8.86
C ILE A 165 4.39 10.93 8.04
N SER A 166 5.29 10.83 7.06
CA SER A 166 5.48 9.60 6.28
C SER A 166 6.73 8.86 6.75
N ILE A 167 6.64 7.54 6.81
CA ILE A 167 7.76 6.69 7.22
C ILE A 167 8.38 6.06 5.97
N ILE A 168 9.68 6.25 5.81
CA ILE A 168 10.48 5.64 4.76
C ILE A 168 11.42 4.61 5.38
N TYR A 169 11.29 3.35 4.98
CA TYR A 169 12.18 2.28 5.37
C TYR A 169 13.30 2.12 4.33
N LYS A 170 14.53 2.51 4.70
CA LYS A 170 15.74 2.38 3.87
C LYS A 170 16.42 1.05 4.19
N ILE A 171 16.45 0.11 3.26
CA ILE A 171 17.11 -1.19 3.45
C ILE A 171 18.54 -1.10 2.94
N VAL A 172 19.51 -1.14 3.85
CA VAL A 172 20.94 -1.06 3.52
C VAL A 172 21.55 -2.44 3.71
N ASN A 173 21.92 -3.09 2.60
CA ASN A 173 22.61 -4.38 2.62
C ASN A 173 24.09 -4.20 3.04
N SER A 174 24.33 -3.99 4.33
CA SER A 174 25.67 -3.83 4.90
C SER A 174 25.81 -4.64 6.19
N LYS A 175 26.96 -5.32 6.36
CA LYS A 175 27.26 -6.16 7.55
C LYS A 175 27.37 -5.37 8.86
N ARG A 176 27.41 -4.03 8.79
CA ARG A 176 27.58 -3.16 9.96
C ARG A 176 26.75 -1.90 9.72
N ILE A 177 25.54 -1.84 10.28
CA ILE A 177 24.85 -0.56 10.49
C ILE A 177 25.58 0.13 11.65
N SER A 178 26.71 0.79 11.37
CA SER A 178 27.37 1.63 12.36
C SER A 178 26.50 2.85 12.58
N SER A 179 25.54 2.75 13.50
CA SER A 179 24.80 3.88 14.08
C SER A 179 24.51 5.01 13.09
N MET A 180 23.99 4.71 11.90
CA MET A 180 23.32 5.71 11.07
C MET A 180 21.89 5.89 11.60
N ASN A 181 21.77 6.10 12.91
CA ASN A 181 20.62 6.77 13.49
C ASN A 181 20.83 8.27 13.29
N ASN A 182 20.99 8.70 12.04
CA ASN A 182 20.63 10.06 11.70
C ASN A 182 19.11 10.01 11.55
N PHE A 183 18.41 10.08 12.68
CA PHE A 183 17.07 10.64 12.68
C PHE A 183 17.25 12.08 12.18
N GLN A 184 17.23 12.26 10.86
CA GLN A 184 16.91 13.56 10.32
C GLN A 184 15.41 13.65 10.47
N ASP A 185 14.97 14.15 11.63
CA ASP A 185 13.63 14.69 11.80
C ASP A 185 13.54 15.95 10.92
N LYS A 186 13.46 15.76 9.60
CA LYS A 186 12.85 16.74 8.72
C LYS A 186 11.36 16.66 9.04
N GLU A 187 10.75 17.78 9.41
CA GLU A 187 9.45 17.93 10.10
C GLU A 187 8.24 17.11 9.57
N SER A 188 8.35 16.39 8.45
CA SER A 188 7.32 15.54 7.86
C SER A 188 7.77 14.15 7.36
N ILE A 189 9.07 13.79 7.41
CA ILE A 189 9.55 12.47 6.98
C ILE A 189 10.39 11.81 8.06
N LYS A 190 10.03 10.57 8.41
CA LYS A 190 10.80 9.71 9.31
C LYS A 190 11.53 8.64 8.50
N GLU A 191 12.84 8.76 8.37
CA GLU A 191 13.68 7.75 7.74
C GLU A 191 14.11 6.69 8.77
N VAL A 192 13.92 5.42 8.44
CA VAL A 192 14.27 4.27 9.28
C VAL A 192 15.19 3.36 8.48
N THR A 193 16.45 3.26 8.89
CA THR A 193 17.42 2.37 8.24
C THR A 193 17.36 0.97 8.84
N LEU A 194 17.21 -0.05 8.00
CA LEU A 194 17.12 -1.47 8.37
C LEU A 194 18.02 -2.35 7.51
N GLN A 195 18.27 -3.57 7.99
CA GLN A 195 19.26 -4.47 7.44
C GLN A 195 18.69 -5.40 6.36
N SER A 196 17.41 -5.76 6.48
CA SER A 196 16.75 -6.70 5.57
C SER A 196 15.29 -6.33 5.31
N LEU A 197 14.74 -6.89 4.23
CA LEU A 197 13.33 -6.79 3.89
C LEU A 197 12.45 -7.43 4.97
N ASP A 198 12.86 -8.57 5.52
CA ASP A 198 12.13 -9.27 6.59
C ASP A 198 11.93 -8.37 7.84
N GLU A 199 12.96 -7.61 8.23
CA GLU A 199 12.86 -6.67 9.35
C GLU A 199 11.87 -5.54 9.05
N VAL A 200 11.88 -5.02 7.82
CA VAL A 200 10.96 -3.96 7.39
C VAL A 200 9.53 -4.47 7.38
N LEU A 201 9.28 -5.62 6.76
CA LEU A 201 7.95 -6.21 6.67
C LEU A 201 7.39 -6.54 8.05
N LYS A 202 8.24 -7.03 8.97
CA LYS A 202 7.86 -7.21 10.37
C LYS A 202 7.45 -5.89 11.03
N ARG A 203 8.23 -4.81 10.88
CA ARG A 203 7.88 -3.51 11.48
C ARG A 203 6.62 -2.91 10.89
N ILE A 204 6.40 -3.06 9.58
CA ILE A 204 5.17 -2.62 8.93
C ILE A 204 4.01 -3.43 9.50
N LYS A 205 4.11 -4.76 9.57
CA LYS A 205 3.07 -5.60 10.17
C LYS A 205 2.75 -5.17 11.61
N ASP A 206 3.75 -4.98 12.45
CA ASP A 206 3.59 -4.56 13.85
C ASP A 206 2.94 -3.17 14.01
N GLN A 207 2.97 -2.33 12.97
CA GLN A 207 2.30 -1.02 12.97
C GLN A 207 0.78 -1.13 12.73
N TYR A 208 0.32 -2.18 12.04
CA TYR A 208 -1.07 -2.34 11.63
C TYR A 208 -1.83 -3.46 12.37
N PHE A 209 -1.14 -4.26 13.20
CA PHE A 209 -1.74 -5.25 14.08
C PHE A 209 -1.70 -4.78 15.53
#